data_AF-A0A9W9DZQ8-F1
#
_entry.id   AF-A0A9W9DZQ8-F1
#
_cell.length_a   1.000
_cell.length_b   1.000
_cell.length_c   1.000
_cell.angle_alpha   90.00
_cell.angle_beta   90.00
_cell.angle_gamma   90.00
#
_symmetry.space_group_name_H-M   'P 1'
#
loop_
_entity.id
_entity.type
_entity.pdbx_description
1 polymer ?
#
loop_
_entity_poly.entity_id
_entity_poly.type
_entity_poly.pdbx_seq_one_letter_code
_entity_poly.pdbx_strand_id
1 'polypeptide(L)' 'MPSEDTKERIAKVVDVTRTFLHYAWIPMIIYVGFTRSNPQPSLIKFVAISIFSEYDF' A
#
# COMPACT_ATOMS: atom_id res chain seq x y z
N MET A 1 -17.30 10.84 -30.30
CA MET A 1 -17.23 9.59 -29.53
C MET A 1 -15.78 9.15 -29.50
N PRO A 2 -15.18 8.89 -28.32
CA PRO A 2 -13.82 8.34 -28.28
C PRO A 2 -13.79 7.02 -29.06
N SER A 3 -12.72 6.79 -29.81
CA SER A 3 -12.53 5.56 -30.58
C SER A 3 -12.53 4.32 -29.67
N GLU A 4 -12.98 3.18 -30.19
CA GLU A 4 -13.03 1.93 -29.41
C GLU A 4 -11.64 1.54 -28.86
N ASP A 5 -10.57 1.78 -29.62
CA ASP A 5 -9.17 1.60 -29.16
C ASP A 5 -8.84 2.45 -27.92
N THR A 6 -9.37 3.67 -27.84
CA THR A 6 -9.14 4.55 -26.69
C THR A 6 -9.87 4.01 -25.46
N LYS A 7 -11.08 3.47 -25.64
CA LYS A 7 -11.86 2.86 -24.54
C LYS A 7 -11.19 1.60 -24.02
N GLU A 8 -10.71 0.72 -24.90
CA GLU A 8 -9.98 -0.50 -24.49
C GLU A 8 -8.71 -0.18 -23.70
N ARG A 9 -7.96 0.86 -24.13
CA ARG A 9 -6.75 1.28 -23.41
C ARG A 9 -7.08 1.81 -22.03
N ILE A 10 -8.11 2.64 -21.90
CA ILE A 10 -8.55 3.15 -20.59
C ILE A 10 -9.02 1.99 -19.71
N ALA A 11 -9.81 1.05 -20.23
CA ALA A 11 -10.25 -0.13 -19.49
C ALA A 11 -9.07 -0.95 -18.96
N LYS A 12 -8.08 -1.25 -19.80
CA LYS A 12 -6.85 -1.96 -19.38
C LYS A 12 -6.08 -1.22 -18.29
N VAL A 13 -5.95 0.11 -18.41
CA VAL A 13 -5.24 0.91 -17.40
C VAL A 13 -5.99 0.90 -16.07
N VAL A 14 -7.32 0.98 -16.09
CA VAL A 14 -8.15 0.94 -14.89
C VAL A 14 -8.02 -0.41 -14.17
N ASP A 15 -8.03 -1.52 -14.91
CA ASP A 15 -7.87 -2.87 -14.35
C ASP A 15 -6.51 -3.06 -13.68
N VAL A 16 -5.43 -2.60 -14.32
CA VAL A 16 -4.08 -2.63 -13.75
C VAL A 16 -4.00 -1.72 -12.51
N THR A 17 -4.60 -0.53 -12.58
CA THR A 17 -4.61 0.44 -11.48
C THR A 17 -5.31 -0.12 -10.25
N ARG A 18 -6.44 -0.83 -10.42
CA ARG A 18 -7.17 -1.48 -9.32
C ARG A 18 -6.28 -2.47 -8.56
N THR A 19 -5.57 -3.31 -9.31
CA THR A 19 -4.66 -4.31 -8.74
C THR A 19 -3.47 -3.63 -8.03
N PHE A 20 -2.90 -2.60 -8.66
CA PHE A 20 -1.80 -1.85 -8.08
C PHE A 20 -2.19 -1.20 -6.75
N LEU A 21 -3.32 -0.49 -6.70
CA LEU A 21 -3.81 0.13 -5.47
C LEU A 21 -4.11 -0.90 -4.37
N HIS A 22 -4.65 -2.07 -4.74
CA HIS A 22 -4.96 -3.14 -3.80
C HIS A 22 -3.71 -3.76 -3.13
N TYR A 23 -2.56 -3.76 -3.80
CA TYR A 23 -1.31 -4.22 -3.19
C TYR A 23 -0.45 -3.09 -2.64
N ALA A 24 -0.59 -1.87 -3.17
CA ALA A 24 0.22 -0.72 -2.78
C ALA A 24 -0.25 -0.04 -1.48
N TRP A 25 -1.51 -0.19 -1.07
CA TRP A 25 -2.04 0.54 0.09
C TRP A 25 -1.31 0.21 1.40
N ILE A 26 -0.96 -1.06 1.64
CA ILE A 26 -0.21 -1.47 2.86
C ILE A 26 1.20 -0.86 2.88
N PRO A 27 2.06 -1.05 1.84
CA PRO A 27 3.37 -0.42 1.79
C PRO A 27 3.31 1.10 1.93
N MET A 28 2.31 1.75 1.32
CA MET A 28 2.14 3.19 1.37
C MET A 28 1.88 3.68 2.80
N ILE A 29 0.98 3.03 3.54
CA ILE A 29 0.68 3.39 4.94
C ILE A 29 1.91 3.20 5.82
N ILE A 30 2.62 2.08 5.67
CA ILE A 30 3.85 1.80 6.44
C ILE A 30 4.91 2.87 6.16
N TYR A 31 5.09 3.26 4.91
CA TYR A 31 6.06 4.30 4.52
C TYR A 31 5.75 5.66 5.14
N VAL A 32 4.47 6.07 5.14
CA VAL A 32 4.04 7.32 5.79
C VAL A 32 4.29 7.28 7.30
N GLY A 33 3.94 6.17 7.96
CA GLY A 33 4.20 5.98 9.39
C GLY A 33 5.70 6.00 9.72
N PHE A 34 6.53 5.38 8.88
CA PHE A 34 7.99 5.36 9.04
C PHE A 34 8.60 6.76 8.91
N THR A 35 8.23 7.52 7.87
CA THR A 35 8.85 8.83 7.57
C THR A 35 8.47 9.95 8.53
N ARG A 36 7.31 9.86 9.19
CA ARG A 36 6.80 10.91 10.12
C ARG A 36 7.12 10.64 11.59
N SER A 37 7.70 9.48 11.92
CA SER A 37 8.03 9.11 13.29
C SER A 37 9.40 9.65 13.70
N ASN A 38 9.50 10.25 14.89
CA ASN A 38 10.76 10.70 15.48
C ASN A 38 10.95 10.05 16.87
N PRO A 39 11.97 9.21 17.08
CA PRO A 39 12.99 8.77 16.11
C PRO A 39 12.42 7.83 15.03
N GLN A 40 13.02 7.80 13.83
CA GLN A 40 12.56 6.90 12.75
C GLN A 40 12.69 5.43 13.20
N PRO A 41 11.57 4.68 13.25
CA PRO A 41 11.56 3.32 13.76
C PRO A 41 12.16 2.36 12.74
N SER A 42 13.05 1.44 13.16
CA SER A 42 13.51 0.36 12.26
C SER A 42 12.34 -0.57 11.90
N LEU A 43 12.34 -1.13 10.68
CA LEU A 43 11.29 -2.07 10.21
C LEU A 43 11.07 -3.26 11.18
N ILE A 44 12.14 -3.66 11.89
CA ILE A 44 12.13 -4.72 12.92
C ILE A 44 11.22 -4.36 14.11
N LYS A 45 11.16 -3.07 14.51
CA LYS A 45 10.31 -2.62 15.62
C LYS A 45 8.81 -2.70 15.28
N PHE A 46 8.43 -2.46 14.03
CA PHE A 46 7.03 -2.56 13.62
C PHE A 46 6.51 -4.01 13.68
N VAL A 47 7.29 -4.96 13.17
CA VAL A 47 6.93 -6.39 13.24
C VAL A 47 6.92 -6.86 14.70
N ALA A 48 7.89 -6.44 15.51
CA ALA A 48 7.94 -6.80 16.93
C ALA A 48 6.77 -6.23 17.76
N ILE A 49 6.32 -5.00 17.51
CA ILE A 49 5.15 -4.41 18.18
C ILE A 49 3.86 -5.17 17.81
N SER A 50 3.66 -5.46 16.52
CA SER A 50 2.47 -6.21 16.09
C SER A 50 2.45 -7.63 16.65
N ILE A 51 3.61 -8.30 16.71
CA ILE A 51 3.74 -9.62 17.31
C ILE A 51 3.48 -9.54 18.82
N PHE A 52 4.15 -8.65 19.54
CA PHE A 52 4.01 -8.56 21.00
C PHE A 52 2.58 -8.21 21.45
N SER A 53 1.85 -7.40 20.68
CA SER A 53 0.44 -7.08 20.96
C SER A 53 -0.52 -8.26 20.81
N GLU A 54 -0.14 -9.32 20.08
CA GLU A 54 -0.97 -10.52 19.90
C GLU A 54 -0.71 -11.58 20.99
N TYR A 55 0.41 -11.48 21.72
CA TYR A 55 0.83 -12.44 22.74
C TYR A 55 0.57 -11.97 24.19
N ASP A 56 0.01 -10.79 24.42
CA ASP A 56 -0.30 -10.24 25.75
C ASP A 56 -1.79 -10.46 26.13
N PHE A 57 -2.24 -11.72 26.15
CA PHE A 57 -3.53 -12.13 26.75
C PHE A 57 -3.30 -12.89 28.06
#